data_AF-A0A2K4W4Q4-F1
#
_entry.id   AF-A0A2K4W4Q4-F1
#
_cell.length_a   1.000
_cell.length_b   1.000
_cell.length_c   1.000
_cell.angle_alpha   90.00
_cell.angle_beta   90.00
_cell.angle_gamma   90.00
#
_symmetry.space_group_name_H-M   'P 1'
#
loop_
_entity.id
_entity.type
_entity.pdbx_description
1 polymer ?
#
loop_
_entity_poly.entity_id
_entity_poly.type
_entity_poly.pdbx_seq_one_letter_code
_entity_poly.pdbx_strand_id
1 'polypeptide(L)' 'MTFLVILHTAQGDVRTRYPRHKQAQAIAHWQGYAATGKKASLIID' A
#
# COMPACT_ATOMS: atom_id res chain seq x y z
N MET A 1 2.09 -14.35 5.75
CA MET A 1 1.97 -12.99 6.34
C MET A 1 2.93 -12.00 5.69
N THR A 2 2.49 -11.45 4.57
CA THR A 2 3.07 -10.36 3.81
C THR A 2 1.99 -9.29 3.62
N PHE A 3 2.41 -8.05 3.43
CA PHE A 3 1.51 -6.93 3.19
C PHE A 3 1.69 -6.45 1.75
N LEU A 4 0.59 -6.35 1.00
CA LEU A 4 0.60 -5.81 -0.35
C LEU A 4 -0.12 -4.46 -0.35
N VAL A 5 0.62 -3.41 -0.67
CA VAL A 5 0.07 -2.07 -0.91
C VAL A 5 -0.16 -1.91 -2.40
N ILE A 6 -1.37 -1.54 -2.79
CA ILE A 6 -1.75 -1.21 -4.17
C ILE A 6 -2.14 0.27 -4.20
N LEU A 7 -1.42 1.06 -4.98
CA LEU A 7 -1.74 2.46 -5.22
C LEU A 7 -2.40 2.57 -6.59
N HIS A 8 -3.61 3.11 -6.64
CA HIS A 8 -4.29 3.34 -7.91
C HIS A 8 -3.86 4.70 -8.46
N THR A 9 -3.17 4.69 -9.60
CA THR A 9 -2.76 5.90 -10.31
C THR A 9 -3.49 5.98 -11.65
N ALA A 10 -3.53 7.16 -12.27
CA ALA A 10 -4.08 7.33 -13.61
C ALA A 10 -3.31 6.53 -14.70
N GLN A 11 -2.07 6.16 -14.42
CA GLN A 11 -1.19 5.41 -15.32
C GLN A 11 -1.23 3.89 -15.07
N GLY A 12 -1.98 3.44 -14.05
CA GLY A 12 -2.08 2.05 -13.64
C GLY A 12 -1.79 1.83 -12.16
N ASP A 13 -1.94 0.58 -11.73
CA ASP A 13 -1.76 0.19 -10.32
C ASP A 13 -0.28 -0.05 -9.99
N VAL A 14 0.19 0.62 -8.94
CA VAL A 14 1.53 0.36 -8.38
C VAL A 14 1.40 -0.61 -7.21
N ARG A 15 2.06 -1.77 -7.33
CA ARG A 15 1.98 -2.85 -6.34
C ARG A 15 3.31 -2.98 -5.59
N THR A 16 3.28 -2.80 -4.28
CA THR A 16 4.46 -2.91 -3.41
C THR A 16 4.24 -3.98 -2.35
N ARG A 17 5.11 -5.00 -2.30
CA ARG A 17 5.06 -6.04 -1.27
C ARG A 17 6.01 -5.72 -0.11
N TYR A 18 5.53 -5.96 1.10
CA TYR A 18 6.28 -5.81 2.33
C TYR A 18 6.31 -7.13 3.11
N PRO A 19 7.48 -7.53 3.64
CA PRO A 19 7.57 -8.65 4.57
C PRO A 19 6.89 -8.30 5.91
N ARG A 20 6.54 -9.32 6.70
CA ARG A 20 5.83 -9.17 7.99
C ARG A 20 6.42 -8.10 8.91
N HIS A 21 7.74 -8.08 9.06
CA HIS A 21 8.44 -7.16 9.96
C HIS A 21 8.38 -5.69 9.50
N LYS A 22 7.88 -5.42 8.28
CA LYS A 22 7.66 -4.09 7.72
C LYS A 22 6.18 -3.70 7.66
N GLN A 23 5.33 -4.31 8.49
CA GLN A 23 3.90 -3.96 8.59
C GLN A 23 3.68 -2.45 8.76
N ALA A 24 4.40 -1.81 9.69
CA ALA A 24 4.26 -0.38 9.93
C ALA A 24 4.60 0.45 8.68
N GLN A 25 5.60 0.04 7.90
CA GLN A 25 5.97 0.69 6.65
C GLN A 25 4.90 0.52 5.57
N ALA A 26 4.28 -0.66 5.47
CA ALA A 26 3.18 -0.91 4.55
C ALA A 26 1.97 -0.03 4.88
N ILE A 27 1.60 0.07 6.16
CA ILE A 27 0.51 0.92 6.63
C ILE A 27 0.82 2.40 6.36
N ALA A 28 2.03 2.86 6.72
CA ALA A 28 2.42 4.26 6.49
C ALA A 28 2.43 4.63 5.00
N HIS A 29 2.87 3.72 4.13
CA HIS A 29 2.84 3.95 2.68
C HIS A 29 1.40 4.04 2.15
N TRP A 30 0.54 3.12 2.56
CA TRP A 30 -0.88 3.14 2.20
C TRP A 30 -1.58 4.41 2.71
N GLN A 31 -1.37 4.78 3.98
CA GLN A 31 -1.95 5.99 4.59
C GLN A 31 -1.43 7.26 3.93
N GLY A 32 -0.13 7.35 3.65
CA GLY A 32 0.46 8.53 3.00
C GLY A 32 -0.15 8.79 1.63
N TYR A 33 -0.42 7.73 0.86
CA TYR A 33 -1.07 7.87 -0.44
C TYR A 33 -2.57 8.19 -0.29
N ALA A 34 -3.27 7.52 0.63
CA ALA A 34 -4.68 7.78 0.90
C ALA A 34 -4.95 9.21 1.40
N ALA A 35 -4.03 9.77 2.19
CA ALA A 35 -4.11 11.15 2.69
C ALA A 35 -4.06 12.19 1.56
N THR A 36 -3.54 11.84 0.38
CA THR A 36 -3.59 12.72 -0.81
C THR A 36 -4.95 12.70 -1.52
N GLY A 37 -5.95 12.01 -0.96
CA GLY A 37 -7.27 11.80 -1.58
C GLY A 37 -7.27 10.74 -2.68
N LYS A 38 -6.15 10.02 -2.87
CA LYS A 38 -6.03 8.99 -3.90
C LYS A 38 -6.40 7.63 -3.36
N LYS A 39 -6.96 6.79 -4.23
CA LYS A 39 -7.38 5.43 -3.86
C LYS A 39 -6.16 4.53 -3.67
N ALA A 40 -6.11 3.80 -2.55
CA ALA A 40 -5.15 2.75 -2.30
C ALA A 40 -5.77 1.58 -1.53
N SER A 41 -5.25 0.38 -1.73
CA SER A 41 -5.65 -0.84 -1.03
C SER A 41 -4.47 -1.46 -0.28
N LEU A 42 -4.74 -2.00 0.89
CA LEU A 42 -3.79 -2.77 1.70
C LEU A 42 -4.36 -4.19 1.87
N ILE A 43 -3.63 -5.19 1.38
CA ILE A 43 -4.00 -6.61 1.47
C ILE A 43 -3.01 -7.31 2.40
N ILE A 44 -3.52 -8.20 3.25
CA ILE A 44 -2.75 -9.01 4.19
C ILE A 44 -2.88 -10.47 3.75
N ASP A 45 -1.75 -11.09 3.41
CA ASP A 45 -1.64 -12.47 2.90
C ASP A 45 -0.78 -13.33 3.82
#